data_AF-A0A7R9WPJ7-F1
#
_entry.id   AF-A0A7R9WPJ7-F1
#
_cell.length_a   1.000
_cell.length_b   1.000
_cell.length_c   1.000
_cell.angle_alpha   90.00
_cell.angle_beta   90.00
_cell.angle_gamma   90.00
#
_symmetry.space_group_name_H-M   'P 1'
#
loop_
_entity.id
_entity.type
_entity.pdbx_description
1 polymer ?
#
loop_
_entity_poly.entity_id
_entity_poly.type
_entity_poly.pdbx_seq_one_letter_code
_entity_poly.pdbx_strand_id
1 'polypeptide(L)'
;MALVTPLQVANEIADKQSDPTIRGFDKEAERTQQQHKANARSSKQHWGSNTAQDRQYRFVQIEACTWHSFGHRPTESTPHAFEAFALLEKLSTDPGMVAIMRERELVVNTLGEMDPVDDRLMQKKQQQGGCLLGYNTNHGLRIDIKLRTDDLASLRPYHELAATLIHELSHNWVGEHNLLFWTNYAQMRAEYLYMHRNLQTSLLYRVQGKTTAQIAGWSKEALQNIPESILNELTREMAQHGLHPRMIENAIRVRCAELERENKMPPISGGQRLGGGGAAAADNVNANAAVSTNQAMSARERALAAAERRAREQRERSNK
;
A
#
# COMPACT_ATOMS: atom_id res chain seq x y z
N MET A 1 49.29 -24.29 -15.51
CA MET A 1 49.42 -23.70 -16.87
C MET A 1 48.34 -22.64 -17.02
N ALA A 2 48.70 -21.37 -16.90
CA ALA A 2 47.78 -20.27 -17.17
C ALA A 2 47.83 -19.98 -18.67
N LEU A 3 46.68 -20.12 -19.35
CA LEU A 3 46.54 -19.76 -20.76
C LEU A 3 46.53 -18.23 -20.84
N VAL A 4 47.68 -17.64 -21.15
CA VAL A 4 47.80 -16.20 -21.42
C VAL A 4 47.27 -15.95 -22.82
N THR A 5 46.14 -15.26 -22.90
CA THR A 5 45.63 -14.77 -24.18
C THR A 5 46.64 -13.79 -24.79
N PRO A 6 47.08 -14.00 -26.04
CA PRO A 6 48.00 -13.09 -26.70
C PRO A 6 47.39 -11.68 -26.80
N LEU A 7 48.16 -10.66 -26.45
CA LEU A 7 47.76 -9.23 -26.52
C LEU A 7 47.14 -8.83 -27.87
N GLN A 8 47.58 -9.45 -28.97
CA GLN A 8 47.02 -9.24 -30.30
C GLN A 8 45.56 -9.70 -30.41
N VAL A 9 45.21 -10.84 -29.81
CA VAL A 9 43.83 -11.37 -29.82
C VAL A 9 42.92 -10.51 -28.94
N ALA A 10 43.44 -10.00 -27.82
CA ALA A 10 42.69 -9.06 -26.97
C ALA A 10 42.38 -7.74 -27.70
N ASN A 11 43.33 -7.21 -28.46
CA ASN A 11 43.14 -5.99 -29.25
C ASN A 11 42.17 -6.21 -30.44
N GLU A 12 42.26 -7.35 -31.14
CA GLU A 12 41.31 -7.69 -32.21
C GLU A 12 39.86 -7.85 -31.74
N ILE A 13 39.65 -8.33 -30.51
CA ILE A 13 38.31 -8.43 -29.92
C ILE A 13 37.80 -7.05 -29.48
N ALA A 14 38.68 -6.15 -29.01
CA ALA A 14 38.32 -4.79 -28.62
C ALA A 14 37.90 -3.92 -29.82
N ASP A 15 38.49 -4.14 -30.99
CA ASP A 15 38.16 -3.40 -32.23
C ASP A 15 36.90 -3.91 -32.94
N LYS A 16 36.37 -5.08 -32.55
CA LYS A 16 35.08 -5.59 -33.04
C LYS A 16 33.95 -4.81 -32.37
N GLN A 17 33.50 -3.74 -33.02
CA GLN A 17 32.32 -3.00 -32.59
C GLN A 17 31.09 -3.91 -32.58
N SER A 18 30.31 -3.82 -31.51
CA SER A 18 28.98 -4.44 -31.40
C SER A 18 28.09 -3.98 -32.56
N ASP A 19 27.29 -4.90 -33.10
CA ASP A 19 26.33 -4.65 -34.17
C ASP A 19 25.59 -3.30 -33.98
N PRO A 20 25.65 -2.36 -34.94
CA PRO A 20 25.04 -1.04 -34.80
C PRO A 20 23.51 -1.07 -34.69
N THR A 21 22.87 -2.19 -35.01
CA THR A 21 21.42 -2.41 -34.85
C THR A 21 21.03 -2.88 -33.46
N ILE A 22 21.98 -3.37 -32.65
CA ILE A 22 21.76 -3.87 -31.30
C ILE A 22 22.30 -2.84 -30.31
N ARG A 23 21.43 -2.38 -29.39
CA ARG A 23 21.86 -1.50 -28.30
C ARG A 23 22.78 -2.26 -27.34
N GLY A 24 23.93 -1.68 -27.04
CA GLY A 24 24.83 -2.19 -26.00
C GLY A 24 24.22 -2.07 -24.60
N PHE A 25 24.70 -2.90 -23.66
CA PHE A 25 24.19 -2.99 -22.30
C PHE A 25 24.16 -1.64 -21.56
N ASP A 26 25.17 -0.78 -21.75
CA ASP A 26 25.21 0.54 -21.12
C ASP A 26 24.11 1.47 -21.63
N LYS A 27 23.83 1.44 -22.94
CA LYS A 27 22.74 2.21 -23.55
C LYS A 27 21.37 1.69 -23.12
N GLU A 28 21.23 0.39 -22.89
CA GLU A 28 20.01 -0.23 -22.36
C GLU A 28 19.79 0.16 -20.88
N ALA A 29 20.85 0.20 -20.08
CA ALA A 29 20.83 0.65 -18.69
C ALA A 29 20.49 2.14 -18.58
N GLU A 30 21.13 2.99 -19.39
CA GLU A 30 20.84 4.42 -19.48
C GLU A 30 19.40 4.69 -19.91
N ARG A 31 18.89 3.94 -20.90
CA ARG A 31 17.49 4.04 -21.33
C ARG A 31 16.54 3.66 -20.20
N THR A 32 16.80 2.55 -19.51
CA THR A 32 16.00 2.13 -18.34
C THR A 32 15.99 3.23 -17.29
N GLN A 33 17.16 3.83 -16.99
CA GLN A 33 17.25 4.98 -16.08
C GLN A 33 16.50 6.22 -16.57
N GLN A 34 16.59 6.56 -17.86
CA GLN A 34 15.87 7.68 -18.46
C GLN A 34 14.37 7.46 -18.45
N GLN A 35 13.93 6.22 -18.69
CA GLN A 35 12.53 5.81 -18.64
C GLN A 35 11.98 5.85 -17.21
N HIS A 36 12.78 5.44 -16.22
CA HIS A 36 12.46 5.62 -14.79
C HIS A 36 12.38 7.11 -14.41
N LYS A 37 13.30 7.96 -14.89
CA LYS A 37 13.26 9.42 -14.67
C LYS A 37 12.10 10.11 -15.39
N ALA A 38 11.73 9.65 -16.59
CA ALA A 38 10.60 10.18 -17.35
C ALA A 38 9.27 9.77 -16.71
N ASN A 39 9.12 8.52 -16.26
CA ASN A 39 7.98 8.08 -15.48
C ASN A 39 7.85 8.87 -14.17
N ALA A 40 8.95 9.10 -13.46
CA ALA A 40 8.95 9.93 -12.25
C ALA A 40 8.58 11.41 -12.49
N ARG A 41 8.79 11.94 -13.71
CA ARG A 41 8.37 13.30 -14.10
C ARG A 41 6.97 13.35 -14.71
N SER A 42 6.46 12.22 -15.19
CA SER A 42 5.16 12.07 -15.83
C SER A 42 4.09 11.46 -14.92
N SER A 43 4.40 11.21 -13.63
CA SER A 43 3.39 10.76 -12.67
C SER A 43 2.27 11.79 -12.70
N LYS A 44 1.14 11.42 -13.30
CA LYS A 44 -0.04 12.27 -13.31
C LYS A 44 -0.33 12.53 -11.84
N GLN A 45 -0.43 13.79 -11.45
CA GLN A 45 -0.78 14.15 -10.07
C GLN A 45 -2.24 13.74 -9.83
N HIS A 46 -2.45 12.46 -9.56
CA HIS A 46 -3.78 11.86 -9.43
C HIS A 46 -4.56 12.48 -8.25
N TRP A 47 -3.84 13.02 -7.28
CA TRP A 47 -4.37 13.49 -6.00
C TRP A 47 -3.95 14.93 -5.65
N GLY A 48 -3.31 15.65 -6.56
CA GLY A 48 -2.86 17.04 -6.38
C GLY A 48 -1.34 17.18 -6.28
N SER A 49 -0.88 18.42 -6.08
CA SER A 49 0.53 18.80 -6.26
C SER A 49 1.49 18.28 -5.20
N ASN A 50 0.97 17.82 -4.06
CA ASN A 50 1.75 17.31 -2.93
C ASN A 50 1.47 15.83 -2.64
N THR A 51 1.31 15.02 -3.69
CA THR A 51 0.98 13.59 -3.55
C THR A 51 2.08 12.73 -4.12
N ALA A 52 2.72 11.98 -3.23
CA ALA A 52 3.81 11.07 -3.50
C ALA A 52 3.81 9.98 -2.42
N GLN A 53 4.46 8.86 -2.71
CA GLN A 53 4.72 7.83 -1.69
C GLN A 53 5.65 8.37 -0.59
N ASP A 54 5.55 7.79 0.60
CA ASP A 54 6.51 8.07 1.67
C ASP A 54 7.93 7.59 1.28
N ARG A 55 8.96 8.20 1.86
CA ARG A 55 10.35 7.85 1.54
C ARG A 55 10.70 6.45 2.05
N GLN A 56 10.20 6.09 3.23
CA GLN A 56 10.51 4.85 3.93
C GLN A 56 9.42 3.81 3.74
N TYR A 57 8.15 4.21 3.88
CA TYR A 57 7.02 3.28 3.90
C TYR A 57 6.23 3.31 2.59
N ARG A 58 6.60 2.45 1.65
CA ARG A 58 6.17 2.55 0.26
C ARG A 58 6.02 1.20 -0.43
N PHE A 59 5.38 1.23 -1.59
CA PHE A 59 5.48 0.18 -2.60
C PHE A 59 6.78 0.39 -3.38
N VAL A 60 7.72 -0.54 -3.27
CA VAL A 60 9.05 -0.39 -3.86
C VAL A 60 8.98 -0.50 -5.39
N GLN A 61 8.17 -1.43 -5.89
CA GLN A 61 7.97 -1.67 -7.31
C GLN A 61 6.48 -1.77 -7.64
N ILE A 62 6.11 -1.35 -8.85
CA ILE A 62 4.77 -1.47 -9.41
C ILE A 62 4.85 -2.27 -10.70
N GLU A 63 3.98 -3.27 -10.87
CA GLU A 63 3.99 -4.14 -12.05
C GLU A 63 2.57 -4.39 -12.57
N ALA A 64 2.28 -3.98 -13.80
CA ALA A 64 1.01 -4.35 -14.46
C ALA A 64 1.20 -5.60 -15.34
N CYS A 65 0.13 -6.38 -15.56
CA CYS A 65 0.17 -7.49 -16.49
C CYS A 65 0.27 -6.95 -17.92
N THR A 66 1.16 -7.57 -18.69
CA THR A 66 1.32 -7.26 -20.11
C THR A 66 0.35 -8.11 -20.93
N TRP A 67 0.19 -7.77 -22.22
CA TRP A 67 -0.69 -8.51 -23.13
C TRP A 67 -0.37 -10.01 -23.22
N HIS A 68 0.89 -10.42 -22.98
CA HIS A 68 1.28 -11.83 -22.96
C HIS A 68 0.67 -12.63 -21.81
N SER A 69 0.29 -11.95 -20.72
CA SER A 69 -0.29 -12.60 -19.53
C SER A 69 -1.71 -13.12 -19.78
N PHE A 70 -2.41 -12.63 -20.79
CA PHE A 70 -3.82 -12.94 -20.98
C PHE A 70 -4.08 -14.34 -21.54
N GLY A 71 -3.07 -15.09 -21.98
CA GLY A 71 -3.25 -16.42 -22.60
C GLY A 71 -4.02 -16.42 -23.94
N HIS A 72 -4.67 -15.32 -24.31
CA HIS A 72 -5.33 -15.04 -25.57
C HIS A 72 -5.07 -13.59 -25.98
N ARG A 73 -5.39 -13.24 -27.24
CA ARG A 73 -5.19 -11.88 -27.74
C ARG A 73 -6.19 -10.94 -27.06
N PRO A 74 -5.74 -9.86 -26.38
CA PRO A 74 -6.65 -8.82 -25.88
C PRO A 74 -7.55 -8.30 -26.99
N THR A 75 -8.80 -8.02 -26.67
CA THR A 75 -9.76 -7.38 -27.59
C THR A 75 -9.48 -5.88 -27.68
N GLU A 76 -10.07 -5.21 -28.67
CA GLU A 76 -9.99 -3.74 -28.78
C GLU A 76 -10.57 -3.01 -27.56
N SER A 77 -11.50 -3.65 -26.85
CA SER A 77 -12.10 -3.12 -25.61
C SER A 77 -11.25 -3.38 -24.36
N THR A 78 -10.23 -4.24 -24.42
CA THR A 78 -9.45 -4.62 -23.24
C THR A 78 -8.56 -3.46 -22.80
N PRO A 79 -8.64 -2.99 -21.54
CA PRO A 79 -7.79 -1.92 -21.05
C PRO A 79 -6.29 -2.26 -21.15
N HIS A 80 -5.54 -1.36 -21.77
CA HIS A 80 -4.12 -1.54 -22.03
C HIS A 80 -3.31 -1.60 -20.72
N ALA A 81 -2.17 -2.30 -20.72
CA ALA A 81 -1.27 -2.42 -19.56
C ALA A 81 -0.83 -1.06 -18.98
N PHE A 82 -0.78 -0.02 -19.81
CA PHE A 82 -0.49 1.35 -19.38
C PHE A 82 -1.57 1.94 -18.46
N GLU A 83 -2.84 1.65 -18.73
CA GLU A 83 -3.95 2.09 -17.89
C GLU A 83 -3.97 1.33 -16.55
N ALA A 84 -3.72 0.02 -16.60
CA ALA A 84 -3.52 -0.81 -15.42
C ALA A 84 -2.36 -0.29 -14.55
N PHE A 85 -1.21 0.02 -15.17
CA PHE A 85 -0.07 0.60 -14.46
C PHE A 85 -0.41 1.96 -13.83
N ALA A 86 -1.07 2.85 -14.57
CA ALA A 86 -1.48 4.16 -14.05
C ALA A 86 -2.48 4.01 -12.87
N LEU A 87 -3.30 2.96 -12.87
CA LEU A 87 -4.22 2.66 -11.77
C LEU A 87 -3.48 2.17 -10.52
N LEU A 88 -2.46 1.32 -10.69
CA LEU A 88 -1.58 0.92 -9.59
C LEU A 88 -0.78 2.09 -9.04
N GLU A 89 -0.27 2.97 -9.91
CA GLU A 89 0.41 4.21 -9.52
C GLU A 89 -0.54 5.11 -8.71
N LYS A 90 -1.79 5.26 -9.18
CA LYS A 90 -2.85 5.99 -8.47
C LYS A 90 -3.13 5.37 -7.09
N LEU A 91 -3.19 4.04 -6.96
CA LEU A 91 -3.36 3.36 -5.65
C LEU A 91 -2.16 3.61 -4.74
N SER A 92 -0.94 3.46 -5.27
CA SER A 92 0.30 3.60 -4.48
C SER A 92 0.50 5.00 -3.91
N THR A 93 0.01 6.02 -4.62
CA THR A 93 0.15 7.44 -4.25
C THR A 93 -1.09 8.02 -3.58
N ASP A 94 -2.12 7.20 -3.33
CA ASP A 94 -3.33 7.64 -2.64
C ASP A 94 -2.97 8.11 -1.22
N PRO A 95 -3.38 9.32 -0.80
CA PRO A 95 -3.00 9.86 0.49
C PRO A 95 -3.50 9.02 1.67
N GLY A 96 -4.67 8.37 1.55
CA GLY A 96 -5.18 7.42 2.53
C GLY A 96 -4.34 6.15 2.59
N MET A 97 -3.88 5.63 1.45
CA MET A 97 -2.98 4.47 1.42
C MET A 97 -1.61 4.80 2.01
N VAL A 98 -1.02 5.93 1.62
CA VAL A 98 0.25 6.41 2.17
C VAL A 98 0.15 6.62 3.69
N ALA A 99 -0.99 7.13 4.18
CA ALA A 99 -1.24 7.25 5.61
C ALA A 99 -1.22 5.90 6.33
N ILE A 100 -1.91 4.89 5.79
CA ILE A 100 -1.90 3.52 6.32
C ILE A 100 -0.48 2.95 6.34
N MET A 101 0.24 3.07 5.21
CA MET A 101 1.60 2.53 5.11
C MET A 101 2.53 3.16 6.13
N ARG A 102 2.44 4.47 6.33
CA ARG A 102 3.25 5.20 7.30
C ARG A 102 2.90 4.84 8.74
N GLU A 103 1.61 4.83 9.08
CA GLU A 103 1.12 4.51 10.44
C GLU A 103 1.56 3.12 10.89
N ARG A 104 1.67 2.20 9.93
CA ARG A 104 1.94 0.77 10.17
C ARG A 104 3.34 0.34 9.76
N GLU A 105 4.15 1.31 9.35
CA GLU A 105 5.55 1.11 8.99
C GLU A 105 5.74 0.04 7.90
N LEU A 106 4.83 0.03 6.92
CA LEU A 106 4.81 -0.99 5.87
C LEU A 106 5.76 -0.66 4.73
N VAL A 107 6.49 -1.68 4.30
CA VAL A 107 7.20 -1.68 3.03
C VAL A 107 6.72 -2.90 2.26
N VAL A 108 6.10 -2.67 1.12
CA VAL A 108 5.67 -3.74 0.22
C VAL A 108 6.62 -3.75 -0.95
N ASN A 109 7.27 -4.88 -1.23
CA ASN A 109 8.29 -4.89 -2.28
C ASN A 109 7.66 -4.73 -3.66
N THR A 110 6.59 -5.45 -3.97
CA THR A 110 5.90 -5.31 -5.26
C THR A 110 4.39 -5.16 -5.10
N LEU A 111 3.83 -4.11 -5.69
CA LEU A 111 2.39 -3.97 -5.93
C LEU A 111 2.10 -4.31 -7.39
N GLY A 112 1.45 -5.44 -7.62
CA GLY A 112 1.22 -6.00 -8.94
C GLY A 112 -0.25 -6.02 -9.36
N GLU A 113 -0.47 -6.13 -10.66
CA GLU A 113 -1.72 -6.65 -11.20
C GLU A 113 -1.71 -8.18 -11.12
N MET A 114 -2.80 -8.74 -10.60
CA MET A 114 -3.05 -10.17 -10.65
C MET A 114 -3.33 -10.60 -12.09
N ASP A 115 -2.71 -11.71 -12.52
CA ASP A 115 -2.94 -12.26 -13.84
C ASP A 115 -4.45 -12.54 -14.04
N PRO A 116 -5.09 -11.92 -15.06
CA PRO A 116 -6.52 -12.04 -15.28
C PRO A 116 -6.98 -13.48 -15.53
N VAL A 117 -6.07 -14.36 -15.96
CA VAL A 117 -6.35 -15.75 -16.36
C VAL A 117 -5.67 -16.75 -15.44
N ASP A 118 -5.20 -16.34 -14.24
CA ASP A 118 -4.71 -17.31 -13.25
C ASP A 118 -5.86 -18.17 -12.69
N ASP A 119 -6.19 -19.19 -13.47
CA ASP A 119 -7.28 -20.13 -13.27
C ASP A 119 -7.05 -21.02 -12.05
N ARG A 120 -5.81 -21.32 -11.69
CA ARG A 120 -5.51 -22.35 -10.68
C ARG A 120 -5.92 -21.90 -9.29
N LEU A 121 -5.69 -20.63 -8.96
CA LEU A 121 -6.08 -20.04 -7.69
C LEU A 121 -7.53 -19.58 -7.70
N MET A 122 -8.00 -19.03 -8.84
CA MET A 122 -9.39 -18.61 -8.97
C MET A 122 -10.37 -19.79 -8.88
N GLN A 123 -10.12 -20.91 -9.54
CA GLN A 123 -11.03 -22.08 -9.49
C GLN A 123 -11.17 -22.65 -8.09
N LYS A 124 -10.08 -22.73 -7.31
CA LYS A 124 -10.13 -23.22 -5.91
C LYS A 124 -10.98 -22.32 -5.01
N LYS A 125 -10.87 -21.01 -5.15
CA LYS A 125 -11.68 -20.04 -4.38
C LYS A 125 -13.13 -20.00 -4.86
N GLN A 126 -13.36 -20.13 -6.17
CA GLN A 126 -14.70 -20.14 -6.75
C GLN A 126 -15.50 -21.37 -6.33
N GLN A 127 -14.86 -22.53 -6.16
CA GLN A 127 -15.47 -23.73 -5.57
C GLN A 127 -15.92 -23.51 -4.12
N GLN A 128 -15.32 -22.54 -3.41
CA GLN A 128 -15.69 -22.14 -2.06
C GLN A 128 -16.70 -20.97 -2.04
N GLY A 129 -17.23 -20.58 -3.21
CA GLY A 129 -18.20 -19.49 -3.36
C GLY A 129 -17.61 -18.08 -3.32
N GLY A 130 -16.28 -17.93 -3.29
CA GLY A 130 -15.59 -16.63 -3.23
C GLY A 130 -15.00 -16.20 -4.57
N CYS A 131 -15.01 -14.90 -4.85
CA CYS A 131 -14.25 -14.28 -5.95
C CYS A 131 -12.87 -13.85 -5.43
N LEU A 132 -11.79 -14.34 -6.05
CA LEU A 132 -10.43 -13.93 -5.69
C LEU A 132 -10.12 -12.58 -6.36
N LEU A 133 -10.10 -11.51 -5.57
CA LEU A 133 -9.84 -10.14 -6.03
C LEU A 133 -8.39 -9.68 -5.81
N GLY A 134 -7.62 -10.38 -4.99
CA GLY A 134 -6.22 -10.12 -4.74
C GLY A 134 -5.60 -11.20 -3.89
N TYR A 135 -4.28 -11.14 -3.74
CA TYR A 135 -3.55 -11.98 -2.80
C TYR A 135 -2.25 -11.31 -2.34
N ASN A 136 -1.89 -11.61 -1.10
CA ASN A 136 -0.63 -11.23 -0.49
C ASN A 136 0.32 -12.43 -0.36
N THR A 137 1.46 -12.35 -1.03
CA THR A 137 2.54 -13.33 -0.95
C THR A 137 3.57 -12.91 0.08
N ASN A 138 3.86 -13.80 1.04
CA ASN A 138 4.89 -13.64 2.06
C ASN A 138 4.80 -12.31 2.84
N HIS A 139 3.61 -11.96 3.31
CA HIS A 139 3.39 -10.81 4.21
C HIS A 139 3.98 -9.49 3.67
N GLY A 140 3.72 -9.19 2.40
CA GLY A 140 4.11 -7.92 1.78
C GLY A 140 5.32 -8.01 0.84
N LEU A 141 5.84 -9.21 0.56
CA LEU A 141 6.82 -9.37 -0.52
C LEU A 141 6.18 -9.00 -1.86
N ARG A 142 4.97 -9.49 -2.12
CA ARG A 142 4.22 -9.16 -3.32
C ARG A 142 2.73 -9.15 -3.02
N ILE A 143 2.06 -8.06 -3.39
CA ILE A 143 0.61 -7.95 -3.33
C ILE A 143 0.10 -7.77 -4.75
N ASP A 144 -0.70 -8.71 -5.23
CA ASP A 144 -1.30 -8.65 -6.55
C ASP A 144 -2.81 -8.40 -6.42
N ILE A 145 -3.34 -7.46 -7.21
CA ILE A 145 -4.76 -7.09 -7.21
C ILE A 145 -5.34 -7.28 -8.60
N LYS A 146 -6.55 -7.84 -8.66
CA LYS A 146 -7.31 -8.01 -9.90
C LYS A 146 -7.87 -6.67 -10.36
N LEU A 147 -7.17 -6.00 -11.27
CA LEU A 147 -7.57 -4.67 -11.76
C LEU A 147 -8.69 -4.71 -12.80
N ARG A 148 -8.74 -5.78 -13.60
CA ARG A 148 -9.72 -5.95 -14.69
C ARG A 148 -10.98 -6.65 -14.21
N THR A 149 -12.10 -6.34 -14.86
CA THR A 149 -13.35 -7.09 -14.70
C THR A 149 -13.21 -8.51 -15.22
N ASP A 150 -14.12 -9.40 -14.82
CA ASP A 150 -14.02 -10.83 -15.16
C ASP A 150 -14.21 -11.09 -16.67
N ASP A 151 -14.90 -10.20 -17.37
CA ASP A 151 -15.04 -10.17 -18.83
C ASP A 151 -13.89 -9.47 -19.56
N LEU A 152 -12.91 -8.93 -18.82
CA LEU A 152 -11.73 -8.20 -19.30
C LEU A 152 -12.04 -6.93 -20.10
N ALA A 153 -13.30 -6.50 -20.14
CA ALA A 153 -13.75 -5.37 -20.95
C ALA A 153 -13.49 -4.01 -20.28
N SER A 154 -13.24 -3.98 -18.96
CA SER A 154 -13.05 -2.74 -18.22
C SER A 154 -12.17 -2.91 -16.97
N LEU A 155 -11.77 -1.80 -16.37
CA LEU A 155 -11.11 -1.78 -15.08
C LEU A 155 -12.15 -1.69 -13.95
N ARG A 156 -11.87 -2.35 -12.84
CA ARG A 156 -12.75 -2.32 -11.66
C ARG A 156 -12.83 -0.92 -11.06
N PRO A 157 -13.96 -0.58 -10.41
CA PRO A 157 -14.11 0.70 -9.73
C PRO A 157 -13.00 0.93 -8.70
N TYR A 158 -12.48 2.16 -8.67
CA TYR A 158 -11.35 2.51 -7.82
C TYR A 158 -11.57 2.21 -6.32
N HIS A 159 -12.77 2.48 -5.81
CA HIS A 159 -13.08 2.28 -4.39
C HIS A 159 -13.05 0.79 -3.98
N GLU A 160 -13.42 -0.13 -4.88
CA GLU A 160 -13.32 -1.58 -4.67
C GLU A 160 -11.86 -2.03 -4.66
N LEU A 161 -11.03 -1.47 -5.55
CA LEU A 161 -9.60 -1.76 -5.59
C LEU A 161 -8.88 -1.25 -4.34
N ALA A 162 -9.25 -0.07 -3.84
CA ALA A 162 -8.74 0.45 -2.58
C ALA A 162 -9.16 -0.45 -1.40
N ALA A 163 -10.41 -0.94 -1.36
CA ALA A 163 -10.86 -1.90 -0.35
C ALA A 163 -10.02 -3.18 -0.40
N THR A 164 -9.84 -3.73 -1.61
CA THR A 164 -9.04 -4.94 -1.85
C THR A 164 -7.59 -4.75 -1.43
N LEU A 165 -6.97 -3.61 -1.76
CA LEU A 165 -5.60 -3.34 -1.32
C LEU A 165 -5.48 -3.30 0.21
N ILE A 166 -6.42 -2.69 0.92
CA ILE A 166 -6.43 -2.67 2.39
C ILE A 166 -6.63 -4.08 2.96
N HIS A 167 -7.45 -4.90 2.30
CA HIS A 167 -7.62 -6.33 2.63
C HIS A 167 -6.28 -7.05 2.53
N GLU A 168 -5.58 -6.92 1.40
CA GLU A 168 -4.29 -7.59 1.21
C GLU A 168 -3.22 -7.04 2.15
N LEU A 169 -3.19 -5.74 2.44
CA LEU A 169 -2.28 -5.18 3.44
C LEU A 169 -2.54 -5.75 4.84
N SER A 170 -3.79 -6.10 5.17
CA SER A 170 -4.14 -6.75 6.44
C SER A 170 -3.46 -8.11 6.60
N HIS A 171 -3.23 -8.81 5.48
CA HIS A 171 -2.52 -10.09 5.46
C HIS A 171 -1.02 -9.99 5.80
N ASN A 172 -0.44 -8.79 5.91
CA ASN A 172 0.91 -8.63 6.46
C ASN A 172 1.01 -9.09 7.93
N TRP A 173 -0.11 -9.11 8.67
CA TRP A 173 -0.13 -9.51 10.08
C TRP A 173 -0.99 -10.73 10.37
N VAL A 174 -2.11 -10.88 9.67
CA VAL A 174 -3.11 -11.91 9.98
C VAL A 174 -3.44 -12.66 8.71
N GLY A 175 -3.09 -13.94 8.64
CA GLY A 175 -3.38 -14.78 7.47
C GLY A 175 -4.87 -15.13 7.34
N GLU A 176 -5.50 -15.55 8.43
CA GLU A 176 -6.90 -16.00 8.41
C GLU A 176 -7.89 -14.83 8.55
N HIS A 177 -9.06 -14.94 7.90
CA HIS A 177 -10.17 -13.99 7.98
C HIS A 177 -10.96 -14.07 9.31
N ASN A 178 -10.25 -14.13 10.43
CA ASN A 178 -10.82 -14.17 11.76
C ASN A 178 -11.14 -12.75 12.30
N LEU A 179 -11.65 -12.66 13.53
CA LEU A 179 -12.02 -11.39 14.15
C LEU A 179 -10.85 -10.38 14.22
N LEU A 180 -9.62 -10.87 14.40
CA LEU A 180 -8.43 -10.03 14.45
C LEU A 180 -8.14 -9.41 13.09
N PHE A 181 -8.24 -10.18 12.01
CA PHE A 181 -8.13 -9.69 10.64
C PHE A 181 -9.15 -8.58 10.38
N TRP A 182 -10.43 -8.83 10.64
CA TRP A 182 -11.49 -7.86 10.36
C TRP A 182 -11.39 -6.60 11.23
N THR A 183 -10.91 -6.74 12.47
CA THR A 183 -10.61 -5.59 13.32
C THR A 183 -9.49 -4.73 12.72
N ASN A 184 -8.40 -5.37 12.27
CA ASN A 184 -7.27 -4.69 11.65
C ASN A 184 -7.67 -3.99 10.34
N TYR A 185 -8.38 -4.71 9.46
CA TYR A 185 -8.94 -4.18 8.22
C TYR A 185 -9.81 -2.94 8.49
N ALA A 186 -10.76 -3.03 9.43
CA ALA A 186 -11.70 -1.95 9.69
C ALA A 186 -11.01 -0.70 10.27
N GLN A 187 -9.95 -0.88 11.06
CA GLN A 187 -9.13 0.24 11.54
C GLN A 187 -8.38 0.94 10.41
N MET A 188 -7.75 0.18 9.51
CA MET A 188 -7.10 0.76 8.30
C MET A 188 -8.13 1.43 7.40
N ARG A 189 -9.30 0.83 7.24
CA ARG A 189 -10.39 1.41 6.44
C ARG A 189 -10.86 2.74 7.03
N ALA A 190 -10.93 2.86 8.36
CA ALA A 190 -11.21 4.11 9.04
C ALA A 190 -10.12 5.16 8.80
N GLU A 191 -8.84 4.80 8.92
CA GLU A 191 -7.69 5.67 8.63
C GLU A 191 -7.74 6.22 7.20
N TYR A 192 -8.01 5.34 6.22
CA TYR A 192 -8.17 5.67 4.82
C TYR A 192 -9.26 6.72 4.59
N LEU A 193 -10.47 6.47 5.08
CA LEU A 193 -11.61 7.37 4.89
C LEU A 193 -11.43 8.70 5.64
N TYR A 194 -10.83 8.67 6.83
CA TYR A 194 -10.51 9.88 7.60
C TYR A 194 -9.51 10.77 6.87
N MET A 195 -8.48 10.18 6.26
CA MET A 195 -7.52 10.95 5.48
C MET A 195 -8.20 11.70 4.33
N HIS A 196 -9.05 11.01 3.56
CA HIS A 196 -9.82 11.67 2.50
C HIS A 196 -10.76 12.76 3.02
N ARG A 197 -11.41 12.53 4.17
CA ARG A 197 -12.27 13.53 4.83
C ARG A 197 -11.48 14.78 5.23
N ASN A 198 -10.33 14.60 5.84
CA ASN A 198 -9.49 15.70 6.32
C ASN A 198 -8.92 16.54 5.16
N LEU A 199 -8.64 15.92 4.02
CA LEU A 199 -8.11 16.60 2.84
C LEU A 199 -9.18 17.36 2.02
N GLN A 200 -10.48 17.23 2.31
CA GLN A 200 -11.54 17.90 1.53
C GLN A 200 -11.44 19.43 1.51
N THR A 201 -10.94 20.00 2.61
CA THR A 201 -10.78 21.46 2.78
C THR A 201 -9.49 21.99 2.14
N SER A 202 -8.50 21.12 1.89
CA SER A 202 -7.22 21.53 1.35
C SER A 202 -7.25 21.72 -0.15
N LEU A 203 -6.91 22.92 -0.62
CA LEU A 203 -6.84 23.24 -2.04
C LEU A 203 -5.67 22.54 -2.76
N LEU A 204 -4.63 22.15 -2.02
CA LEU A 204 -3.44 21.47 -2.56
C LEU A 204 -3.72 20.05 -3.06
N TYR A 205 -4.80 19.44 -2.56
CA TYR A 205 -5.20 18.06 -2.87
C TYR A 205 -6.43 18.01 -3.78
N ARG A 206 -6.66 19.08 -4.56
CA ARG A 206 -7.73 19.13 -5.55
C ARG A 206 -7.16 18.97 -6.95
N VAL A 207 -7.80 18.11 -7.73
CA VAL A 207 -7.47 17.89 -9.14
C VAL A 207 -8.72 18.18 -9.95
N GLN A 208 -8.64 19.14 -10.89
CA GLN A 208 -9.77 19.55 -11.72
C GLN A 208 -11.03 19.92 -10.90
N GLY A 209 -10.84 20.58 -9.75
CA GLY A 209 -11.92 20.98 -8.85
C GLY A 209 -12.54 19.85 -8.02
N LYS A 210 -12.14 18.59 -8.23
CA LYS A 210 -12.59 17.44 -7.44
C LYS A 210 -11.70 17.25 -6.21
N THR A 211 -12.32 16.90 -5.09
CA THR A 211 -11.62 16.48 -3.87
C THR A 211 -11.06 15.07 -4.03
N THR A 212 -10.07 14.69 -3.20
CA THR A 212 -9.53 13.32 -3.19
C THR A 212 -10.62 12.28 -2.96
N ALA A 213 -11.56 12.54 -2.04
CA ALA A 213 -12.72 11.68 -1.79
C ALA A 213 -13.53 11.41 -3.08
N GLN A 214 -13.86 12.45 -3.85
CA GLN A 214 -14.61 12.32 -5.10
C GLN A 214 -13.82 11.57 -6.17
N ILE A 215 -12.50 11.76 -6.24
CA ILE A 215 -11.61 11.04 -7.16
C ILE A 215 -11.48 9.56 -6.80
N ALA A 216 -11.57 9.25 -5.51
CA ALA A 216 -11.61 7.89 -4.98
C ALA A 216 -13.00 7.24 -5.05
N GLY A 217 -14.04 7.98 -5.44
CA GLY A 217 -15.40 7.47 -5.60
C GLY A 217 -16.28 7.55 -4.35
N TRP A 218 -15.88 8.31 -3.33
CA TRP A 218 -16.65 8.47 -2.10
C TRP A 218 -17.59 9.67 -2.15
N SER A 219 -18.82 9.45 -1.67
CA SER A 219 -19.80 10.52 -1.47
C SER A 219 -19.51 11.29 -0.18
N LYS A 220 -20.09 12.48 -0.04
CA LYS A 220 -19.94 13.28 1.19
C LYS A 220 -20.64 12.60 2.36
N GLU A 221 -21.77 11.95 2.10
CA GLU A 221 -22.60 11.26 3.09
C GLU A 221 -21.84 10.08 3.69
N ALA A 222 -21.13 9.29 2.88
CA ALA A 222 -20.29 8.19 3.35
C ALA A 222 -19.18 8.67 4.31
N LEU A 223 -18.65 9.88 4.09
CA LEU A 223 -17.58 10.45 4.92
C LEU A 223 -18.10 11.20 6.16
N GLN A 224 -19.41 11.49 6.25
CA GLN A 224 -20.01 12.06 7.44
C GLN A 224 -20.12 11.02 8.55
N ASN A 225 -20.48 9.77 8.22
CA ASN A 225 -20.62 8.68 9.18
C ASN A 225 -19.75 7.47 8.80
N ILE A 226 -18.43 7.69 8.87
CA ILE A 226 -17.42 6.68 8.54
C ILE A 226 -17.64 5.34 9.28
N PRO A 227 -17.90 5.30 10.60
CA PRO A 227 -18.14 4.03 11.29
C PRO A 227 -19.27 3.21 10.68
N GLU A 228 -20.39 3.86 10.38
CA GLU A 228 -21.57 3.21 9.82
C GLU A 228 -21.32 2.76 8.38
N SER A 229 -20.62 3.56 7.56
CA SER A 229 -20.25 3.16 6.21
C SER A 229 -19.38 1.91 6.19
N ILE A 230 -18.40 1.80 7.10
CA ILE A 230 -17.54 0.62 7.21
C ILE A 230 -18.33 -0.61 7.67
N LEU A 231 -19.20 -0.47 8.67
CA LEU A 231 -20.02 -1.59 9.16
C LEU A 231 -20.95 -2.14 8.07
N ASN A 232 -21.54 -1.26 7.26
CA ASN A 232 -22.39 -1.65 6.14
C ASN A 232 -21.60 -2.35 5.03
N GLU A 233 -20.41 -1.83 4.68
CA GLU A 233 -19.49 -2.46 3.71
C GLU A 233 -19.14 -3.90 4.14
N LEU A 234 -18.80 -4.09 5.43
CA LEU A 234 -18.35 -5.37 5.97
C LEU A 234 -19.44 -6.41 6.19
N THR A 235 -20.71 -6.04 6.08
CA THR A 235 -21.83 -6.94 6.40
C THR A 235 -21.82 -8.21 5.55
N ARG A 236 -21.56 -8.09 4.24
CA ARG A 236 -21.54 -9.24 3.33
C ARG A 236 -20.25 -10.03 3.45
N GLU A 237 -19.11 -9.36 3.58
CA GLU A 237 -17.80 -10.01 3.60
C GLU A 237 -17.59 -10.82 4.88
N MET A 238 -17.89 -10.24 6.05
CA MET A 238 -17.74 -10.94 7.33
C MET A 238 -18.71 -12.13 7.47
N ALA A 239 -19.91 -12.02 6.88
CA ALA A 239 -20.91 -13.09 6.92
C ALA A 239 -20.43 -14.38 6.24
N GLN A 240 -19.59 -14.28 5.18
CA GLN A 240 -18.99 -15.45 4.51
C GLN A 240 -18.08 -16.26 5.45
N HIS A 241 -17.60 -15.64 6.53
CA HIS A 241 -16.75 -16.25 7.54
C HIS A 241 -17.49 -16.52 8.87
N GLY A 242 -18.83 -16.40 8.88
CA GLY A 242 -19.64 -16.61 10.09
C GLY A 242 -19.47 -15.53 11.16
N LEU A 243 -18.99 -14.34 10.78
CA LEU A 243 -18.79 -13.21 11.69
C LEU A 243 -19.79 -12.08 11.40
N HIS A 244 -20.10 -11.28 12.42
CA HIS A 244 -21.01 -10.13 12.30
C HIS A 244 -20.29 -8.81 12.61
N PRO A 245 -20.46 -7.73 11.81
CA PRO A 245 -19.74 -6.46 12.01
C PRO A 245 -19.89 -5.81 13.39
N ARG A 246 -21.01 -6.05 14.09
CA ARG A 246 -21.19 -5.61 15.50
C ARG A 246 -20.06 -6.06 16.43
N MET A 247 -19.39 -7.17 16.14
CA MET A 247 -18.27 -7.66 16.95
C MET A 247 -17.05 -6.72 16.92
N ILE A 248 -16.91 -5.92 15.87
CA ILE A 248 -15.78 -4.98 15.68
C ILE A 248 -16.21 -3.51 15.75
N GLU A 249 -17.50 -3.23 15.92
CA GLU A 249 -18.06 -1.87 15.97
C GLU A 249 -17.32 -0.98 16.99
N ASN A 250 -17.09 -1.48 18.20
CA ASN A 250 -16.38 -0.72 19.23
C ASN A 250 -14.95 -0.37 18.79
N ALA A 251 -14.25 -1.30 18.12
CA ALA A 251 -12.89 -1.04 17.65
C ALA A 251 -12.85 0.05 16.57
N ILE A 252 -13.85 0.09 15.68
CA ILE A 252 -14.00 1.14 14.67
C ILE A 252 -14.27 2.49 15.35
N ARG A 253 -15.23 2.54 16.28
CA ARG A 253 -15.59 3.80 16.98
C ARG A 253 -14.41 4.37 17.78
N VAL A 254 -13.68 3.52 18.50
CA VAL A 254 -12.48 3.93 19.24
C VAL A 254 -11.43 4.51 18.29
N ARG A 255 -11.13 3.84 17.17
CA ARG A 255 -10.14 4.34 16.22
C ARG A 255 -10.56 5.66 15.58
N CYS A 256 -11.83 5.79 15.20
CA CYS A 256 -12.39 7.05 14.70
C CYS A 256 -12.23 8.20 15.71
N ALA A 257 -12.51 7.96 16.99
CA ALA A 257 -12.35 8.96 18.04
C ALA A 257 -10.88 9.37 18.24
N GLU A 258 -9.94 8.43 18.14
CA GLU A 258 -8.50 8.72 18.16
C GLU A 258 -8.08 9.62 17.00
N LEU A 259 -8.52 9.30 15.77
CA LEU A 259 -8.22 10.09 14.57
C LEU A 259 -8.80 11.51 14.65
N GLU A 260 -9.99 11.67 15.24
CA GLU A 260 -10.56 13.00 15.49
C GLU A 260 -9.74 13.82 16.49
N ARG A 261 -9.20 13.16 17.52
CA ARG A 261 -8.35 13.83 18.52
C ARG A 261 -7.01 14.24 17.92
N GLU A 262 -6.39 13.37 17.13
CA GLU A 262 -5.13 13.64 16.43
C GLU A 262 -5.26 14.81 15.46
N ASN A 263 -6.37 14.89 14.72
CA ASN A 263 -6.60 16.00 13.79
C ASN A 263 -6.88 17.35 14.48
N LYS A 264 -7.31 17.34 15.75
CA LYS A 264 -7.52 18.56 16.55
C LYS A 264 -6.25 19.06 17.23
N MET A 265 -5.21 18.24 17.34
CA MET A 265 -3.93 18.67 17.88
C MET A 265 -3.15 19.47 16.82
N PRO A 266 -2.56 20.62 17.16
CA PRO A 266 -1.70 21.35 16.23
C PRO A 266 -0.53 20.44 15.80
N PRO A 267 -0.08 20.53 14.54
CA PRO A 267 1.07 19.75 14.09
C PRO A 267 2.24 20.05 15.01
N ILE A 268 2.84 19.01 15.58
CA ILE A 268 4.04 19.13 16.42
C ILE A 268 5.13 19.73 15.54
N SER A 269 5.32 21.04 15.67
CA SER A 269 6.45 21.78 15.13
C SER A 269 7.73 21.19 15.71
N GLY A 270 8.67 20.81 14.84
CA GLY A 270 10.08 20.66 15.22
C GLY A 270 10.57 19.24 15.41
N GLY A 271 10.70 18.48 14.32
CA GLY A 271 11.82 17.54 14.24
C GLY A 271 13.11 18.37 14.23
N GLN A 272 13.82 18.43 15.37
CA GLN A 272 15.15 19.01 15.42
C GLN A 272 16.03 18.28 14.41
N ARG A 273 16.41 18.99 13.35
CA ARG A 273 17.48 18.60 12.44
C ARG A 273 18.79 18.63 13.24
N LEU A 274 19.22 17.49 13.77
CA LEU A 274 20.60 17.29 14.21
C LEU A 274 21.50 17.22 12.96
N GLY A 275 21.82 18.40 12.44
CA GLY A 275 22.93 18.65 11.52
C GLY A 275 24.17 19.04 12.33
N GLY A 276 25.33 18.56 11.89
CA GLY A 276 26.55 18.51 12.69
C GLY A 276 27.27 19.84 12.93
N GLY A 277 28.23 19.78 13.85
CA GLY A 277 29.16 20.87 14.14
C GLY A 277 29.99 20.61 15.40
N GLY A 278 31.24 20.18 15.21
CA GLY A 278 32.43 20.58 15.97
C GLY A 278 32.50 20.42 17.50
N ALA A 279 33.40 19.54 17.93
CA ALA A 279 34.24 19.52 19.13
C ALA A 279 34.07 20.63 20.21
N ALA A 280 33.86 20.21 21.46
CA ALA A 280 34.70 20.56 22.61
C ALA A 280 34.21 19.83 23.88
N ALA A 281 35.17 19.43 24.71
CA ALA A 281 35.01 18.68 25.95
C ALA A 281 34.30 19.46 27.07
N ALA A 282 33.63 18.73 27.97
CA ALA A 282 33.83 18.83 29.42
C ALA A 282 32.94 17.81 30.15
N ASP A 283 33.60 17.04 31.02
CA ASP A 283 33.00 16.25 32.09
C ASP A 283 32.00 17.07 32.91
N ASN A 284 30.84 16.46 33.23
CA ASN A 284 30.39 16.48 34.61
C ASN A 284 29.42 15.33 34.89
N VAL A 285 29.89 14.43 35.75
CA VAL A 285 29.08 13.39 36.41
C VAL A 285 28.20 14.08 37.44
N ASN A 286 26.88 13.99 37.29
CA ASN A 286 26.03 14.00 38.47
C ASN A 286 24.82 13.07 38.29
N ALA A 287 24.79 12.07 39.17
CA ALA A 287 23.73 11.11 39.31
C ALA A 287 22.51 11.74 39.98
N ASN A 288 21.33 11.26 39.58
CA ASN A 288 20.00 11.32 40.22
C ASN A 288 18.94 12.02 39.36
N ALA A 289 18.37 11.25 38.43
CA ALA A 289 16.98 11.44 38.03
C ALA A 289 16.42 10.08 37.63
N ALA A 290 15.32 9.70 38.28
CA ALA A 290 14.60 8.46 38.07
C ALA A 290 14.31 8.23 36.59
N VAL A 291 14.65 7.03 36.11
CA VAL A 291 14.31 6.52 34.79
C VAL A 291 12.79 6.36 34.72
N SER A 292 12.10 7.43 34.33
CA SER A 292 10.71 7.38 33.90
C SER A 292 10.71 7.00 32.43
N THR A 293 10.66 5.71 32.13
CA THR A 293 10.43 5.17 30.79
C THR A 293 9.02 5.52 30.31
N ASN A 294 8.84 6.77 29.86
CA ASN A 294 7.74 7.16 28.98
C ASN A 294 8.23 7.10 27.54
N GLN A 295 8.59 5.90 27.06
CA GLN A 295 8.59 5.66 25.62
C GLN A 295 7.13 5.54 25.19
N ALA A 296 6.64 6.57 24.49
CA ALA A 296 5.33 6.55 23.88
C ALA A 296 5.29 5.39 22.86
N MET A 297 4.55 4.34 23.18
CA MET A 297 4.37 3.17 22.31
C MET A 297 3.96 3.61 20.90
N SER A 298 4.59 3.02 19.89
CA SER A 298 4.25 3.29 18.48
C SER A 298 2.79 2.90 18.20
N ALA A 299 2.19 3.44 17.15
CA ALA A 299 0.83 3.07 16.77
C ALA A 299 0.69 1.55 16.52
N ARG A 300 1.73 0.95 15.93
CA ARG A 300 1.89 -0.50 15.75
C ARG A 300 1.87 -1.26 17.07
N GLU A 301 2.67 -0.84 18.04
CA GLU A 301 2.72 -1.48 19.37
C GLU A 301 1.40 -1.33 20.13
N ARG A 302 0.74 -0.17 19.99
CA ARG A 302 -0.58 0.07 20.59
C ARG A 302 -1.67 -0.80 19.98
N ALA A 303 -1.70 -0.91 18.65
CA ALA A 303 -2.67 -1.76 17.95
C ALA A 303 -2.49 -3.24 18.31
N LEU A 304 -1.24 -3.71 18.33
CA LEU A 304 -0.91 -5.10 18.65
C LEU A 304 -1.18 -5.43 20.12
N ALA A 305 -0.79 -4.55 21.05
CA ALA A 305 -1.09 -4.73 22.48
C ALA A 305 -2.60 -4.66 22.79
N ALA A 306 -3.35 -3.79 22.11
CA ALA A 306 -4.81 -3.73 22.25
C ALA A 306 -5.48 -5.00 21.69
N ALA A 307 -4.96 -5.54 20.58
CA ALA A 307 -5.43 -6.79 20.00
C ALA A 307 -5.14 -8.00 20.89
N GLU A 308 -3.92 -8.13 21.42
CA GLU A 308 -3.52 -9.24 22.29
C GLU A 308 -4.33 -9.27 23.59
N ARG A 309 -4.58 -8.11 24.22
CA ARG A 309 -5.43 -8.04 25.43
C ARG A 309 -6.83 -8.57 25.18
N ARG A 310 -7.46 -8.19 24.07
CA ARG A 310 -8.81 -8.65 23.71
C ARG A 310 -8.85 -10.14 23.36
N ALA A 311 -7.83 -10.65 22.67
CA ALA A 311 -7.71 -12.07 22.36
C ALA A 311 -7.57 -12.91 23.64
N ARG A 312 -6.83 -12.42 24.63
CA ARG A 312 -6.69 -13.05 25.94
C ARG A 312 -8.01 -13.07 26.72
N GLU A 313 -8.72 -11.95 26.77
CA GLU A 313 -10.04 -11.85 27.40
C GLU A 313 -11.07 -12.80 26.76
N GLN A 314 -10.99 -13.02 25.44
CA GLN A 314 -11.86 -13.97 24.74
C GLN A 314 -11.51 -15.43 25.07
N ARG A 315 -10.21 -15.78 25.13
CA ARG A 315 -9.76 -17.11 25.56
C ARG A 315 -10.16 -17.43 27.00
N GLU A 316 -10.11 -16.43 27.88
CA GLU A 316 -10.54 -16.55 29.27
C GLU A 316 -12.07 -16.67 29.42
N ARG A 317 -12.84 -16.12 28.47
CA ARG A 317 -14.31 -16.27 28.41
C ARG A 317 -14.77 -17.58 27.76
N SER A 318 -13.97 -18.20 26.89
CA SER A 318 -14.29 -19.50 26.28
C SER A 318 -13.91 -20.70 27.17
N ASN A 319 -13.08 -20.48 28.19
CA ASN A 319 -12.67 -21.49 29.18
C ASN A 319 -13.50 -21.46 30.47
N LYS A 320 -14.56 -20.65 30.53
CA LYS A 320 -15.56 -20.64 31.60
C LYS A 320 -16.91 -21.08 31.05
#